data_AF-A0A7W3VI15-F1
#
_entry.id   AF-A0A7W3VI15-F1
#
_cell.length_a   1.000
_cell.length_b   1.000
_cell.length_c   1.000
_cell.angle_alpha   90.00
_cell.angle_beta   90.00
_cell.angle_gamma   90.00
#
_symmetry.space_group_name_H-M   'P 1'
#
loop_
_entity.id
_entity.type
_entity.pdbx_description
1 polymer ?
#
loop_
_entity_poly.entity_id
_entity_poly.type
_entity_poly.pdbx_seq_one_letter_code
_entity_poly.pdbx_strand_id
1 'polypeptide(L)'
;MRKKILQSAILVLAMAFMVGCSSDDSSSNGGGDNGSGNNGGGNNGGGDNGGGDNGGGDTAVYQYVQKILVEDITSASCVWCPLATFATEEIAKSELGDKIISVAAHDDFNPNLVRDPFVLPGIRDLVRAVKLTGYPFVAWNRNTTIKGTAFQSFIPERRIDGKPQYVFDASLFATFHSKNNLFQDSSPIGIKIESDLTNTNGSVKVSLKFGADLNQDLKYVVYIIEDGLKFQQANVSTLYGNDTGEGRWEMDFIHNQVVRATNNFLGEAIAAGESVTTNEFKTTSNLSYTVANLDNVSVVVAILDKNGNVLNAQKAKANTTQDYQIVE
;
A
#
# COMPACT_ATOMS: atom_id res chain seq x y z
N MET A 1 35.86 14.22 30.04
CA MET A 1 36.66 14.74 28.92
C MET A 1 36.86 13.64 27.87
N ARG A 2 36.94 14.04 26.60
CA ARG A 2 37.18 13.25 25.37
C ARG A 2 35.97 12.57 24.71
N LYS A 3 35.29 13.41 23.91
CA LYS A 3 34.50 13.05 22.73
C LYS A 3 35.39 12.36 21.69
N LYS A 4 34.89 11.31 21.03
CA LYS A 4 35.38 10.85 19.72
C LYS A 4 34.30 11.10 18.69
N ILE A 5 34.64 11.93 17.71
CA ILE A 5 33.88 12.28 16.52
C ILE A 5 34.16 11.17 15.50
N LEU A 6 33.13 10.55 14.93
CA LEU A 6 33.25 9.76 13.70
C LEU A 6 32.46 10.50 12.63
N GLN A 7 33.19 11.07 11.67
CA GLN A 7 32.65 11.58 10.41
C GLN A 7 32.50 10.39 9.46
N SER A 8 31.28 10.12 8.99
CA SER A 8 31.06 9.24 7.84
C SER A 8 30.75 10.13 6.65
N ALA A 9 31.68 10.12 5.69
CA ALA A 9 31.59 10.84 4.43
C ALA A 9 30.57 10.15 3.50
N ILE A 10 29.70 10.98 2.94
CA ILE A 10 28.75 10.65 1.87
C ILE A 10 29.54 10.50 0.57
N LEU A 11 29.42 9.35 -0.10
CA LEU A 11 29.93 9.13 -1.45
C LEU A 11 28.74 9.09 -2.41
N VAL A 12 28.50 10.19 -3.12
CA VAL A 12 27.58 10.28 -4.25
C VAL A 12 28.31 9.77 -5.49
N LEU A 13 27.82 8.69 -6.09
CA LEU A 13 28.29 8.23 -7.39
C LEU A 13 27.21 8.53 -8.44
N ALA A 14 27.40 9.62 -9.18
CA ALA A 14 26.66 9.93 -10.38
C ALA A 14 27.32 9.23 -11.57
N MET A 15 26.58 8.44 -12.33
CA MET A 15 26.99 8.00 -13.68
C MET A 15 25.95 8.45 -14.70
N ALA A 16 26.36 9.46 -15.48
CA ALA A 16 25.74 9.85 -16.72
C ALA A 16 26.19 8.89 -17.84
N PHE A 17 25.25 8.38 -18.62
CA PHE A 17 25.51 7.83 -19.95
C PHE A 17 24.65 8.58 -20.96
N MET A 18 25.27 9.54 -21.64
CA MET A 18 24.89 9.95 -22.99
C MET A 18 26.13 9.88 -23.86
N VAL A 19 26.12 9.00 -24.85
CA VAL A 19 26.88 9.15 -26.09
C VAL A 19 25.99 8.66 -27.21
N GLY A 20 25.50 9.60 -28.01
CA GLY A 20 25.05 9.33 -29.35
C GLY A 20 26.25 9.28 -30.30
N CYS A 21 26.13 8.47 -31.34
CA CYS A 21 26.88 8.66 -32.58
C CYS A 21 25.89 8.51 -33.74
N SER A 22 25.66 9.64 -34.40
CA SER A 22 25.18 9.74 -35.78
C SER A 22 26.34 9.36 -36.72
N SER A 23 26.03 8.65 -37.80
CA SER A 23 26.84 8.59 -39.02
C SER A 23 25.90 8.43 -40.20
N ASP A 24 25.90 9.43 -41.08
CA ASP A 24 25.18 9.48 -42.35
C ASP A 24 25.96 8.81 -43.51
N ASP A 25 25.16 8.48 -44.54
CA ASP A 25 25.41 8.44 -45.98
C ASP A 25 26.39 7.43 -46.64
N SER A 26 25.87 6.62 -47.58
CA SER A 26 25.86 7.02 -49.01
C SER A 26 25.41 5.91 -50.00
N SER A 27 24.56 6.33 -50.96
CA SER A 27 24.44 5.89 -52.37
C SER A 27 23.95 4.44 -52.67
N SER A 28 23.22 4.11 -53.75
CA SER A 28 23.00 4.77 -55.04
C SER A 28 21.76 4.19 -55.79
N ASN A 29 21.26 5.01 -56.73
CA ASN A 29 20.68 4.70 -58.05
C ASN A 29 19.35 3.93 -58.24
N GLY A 30 18.41 4.61 -58.91
CA GLY A 30 18.05 4.20 -60.28
C GLY A 30 16.59 4.33 -60.74
N GLY A 31 16.34 5.25 -61.68
CA GLY A 31 15.29 5.20 -62.74
C GLY A 31 13.88 5.64 -62.33
N GLY A 32 13.36 6.79 -62.79
CA GLY A 32 12.73 7.00 -64.12
C GLY A 32 11.20 6.95 -63.92
N ASP A 33 10.31 7.73 -64.51
CA ASP A 33 10.35 8.69 -65.62
C ASP A 33 9.03 9.51 -65.59
N ASN A 34 9.08 10.74 -66.12
CA ASN A 34 8.06 11.57 -66.77
C ASN A 34 6.62 11.77 -66.25
N GLY A 35 6.23 13.05 -66.12
CA GLY A 35 4.83 13.48 -66.07
C GLY A 35 4.62 14.99 -65.93
N SER A 36 4.55 15.68 -67.07
CA SER A 36 4.32 17.13 -67.26
C SER A 36 3.04 17.68 -66.60
N GLY A 37 3.10 18.90 -66.06
CA GLY A 37 1.96 19.66 -65.54
C GLY A 37 2.31 21.11 -65.21
N ASN A 38 1.63 22.05 -65.86
CA ASN A 38 2.02 23.43 -66.12
C ASN A 38 1.54 24.46 -65.07
N ASN A 39 2.32 25.55 -64.93
CA ASN A 39 2.01 26.94 -64.57
C ASN A 39 1.07 27.33 -63.41
N GLY A 40 1.57 28.24 -62.57
CA GLY A 40 0.75 29.18 -61.79
C GLY A 40 1.58 29.98 -60.78
N GLY A 41 2.08 31.14 -61.18
CA GLY A 41 2.91 32.02 -60.34
C GLY A 41 2.14 32.83 -59.29
N GLY A 42 2.91 33.51 -58.42
CA GLY A 42 2.40 34.56 -57.52
C GLY A 42 3.24 34.69 -56.25
N ASN A 43 3.98 35.79 -56.15
CA ASN A 43 4.95 36.11 -55.11
C ASN A 43 4.34 36.94 -53.96
N ASN A 44 4.84 36.72 -52.74
CA ASN A 44 5.08 37.64 -51.61
C ASN A 44 4.00 38.56 -50.99
N GLY A 45 3.91 38.43 -49.65
CA GLY A 45 3.46 39.40 -48.65
C GLY A 45 3.03 38.63 -47.39
N GLY A 46 3.75 38.59 -46.26
CA GLY A 46 4.35 39.69 -45.51
C GLY A 46 3.33 40.19 -44.47
N GLY A 47 3.39 39.66 -43.24
CA GLY A 47 2.52 40.06 -42.14
C GLY A 47 2.78 39.28 -40.85
N ASP A 48 3.58 39.88 -39.96
CA ASP A 48 3.90 39.40 -38.62
C ASP A 48 2.76 39.62 -37.59
N ASN A 49 2.92 38.90 -36.46
CA ASN A 49 2.47 39.20 -35.10
C ASN A 49 1.03 38.88 -34.68
N GLY A 50 0.94 37.77 -33.94
CA GLY A 50 -0.19 37.42 -33.08
C GLY A 50 0.19 36.27 -32.14
N GLY A 51 1.31 36.40 -31.43
CA GLY A 51 1.71 35.49 -30.36
C GLY A 51 0.71 35.58 -29.21
N GLY A 52 -0.30 34.71 -29.25
CA GLY A 52 -1.15 34.41 -28.12
C GLY A 52 -0.40 33.49 -27.18
N ASP A 53 0.20 34.08 -26.16
CA ASP A 53 0.69 33.38 -24.98
C ASP A 53 -0.53 32.75 -24.28
N ASN A 54 -0.90 31.53 -24.67
CA ASN A 54 -1.69 30.68 -23.81
C ASN A 54 -0.74 30.24 -22.71
N GLY A 55 -0.74 31.02 -21.63
CA GLY A 55 -0.10 30.66 -20.37
C GLY A 55 -0.50 29.24 -20.00
N GLY A 56 0.39 28.31 -20.31
CA GLY A 56 0.41 26.98 -19.73
C GLY A 56 0.60 27.22 -18.25
N GLY A 57 -0.52 27.25 -17.51
CA GLY A 57 -0.48 27.08 -16.08
C GLY A 57 0.25 25.79 -15.84
N ASP A 58 1.47 25.91 -15.34
CA ASP A 58 2.32 24.82 -14.88
C ASP A 58 1.53 24.11 -13.77
N THR A 59 0.70 23.16 -14.19
CA THR A 59 -0.07 22.32 -13.28
C THR A 59 0.97 21.40 -12.71
N ALA A 60 1.54 21.79 -11.57
CA ALA A 60 2.51 20.97 -10.87
C ALA A 60 1.94 19.55 -10.74
N VAL A 61 2.55 18.62 -11.48
CA VAL A 61 2.21 17.20 -11.45
C VAL A 61 2.73 16.67 -10.13
N TYR A 62 1.89 16.73 -9.09
CA TYR A 62 2.26 16.24 -7.76
C TYR A 62 2.37 14.72 -7.76
N GLN A 63 3.52 14.21 -7.34
CA GLN A 63 3.71 12.81 -7.02
C GLN A 63 3.57 12.63 -5.51
N TYR A 64 2.90 11.57 -5.08
CA TYR A 64 2.64 11.29 -3.67
C TYR A 64 3.41 10.07 -3.20
N VAL A 65 3.75 10.04 -1.91
CA VAL A 65 4.40 8.88 -1.29
C VAL A 65 3.49 7.67 -1.46
N GLN A 66 4.04 6.62 -2.07
CA GLN A 66 3.36 5.33 -2.18
C GLN A 66 3.53 4.54 -0.88
N LYS A 67 2.42 4.00 -0.40
CA LYS A 67 2.40 3.01 0.69
C LYS A 67 1.59 1.80 0.26
N ILE A 68 2.01 0.63 0.73
CA ILE A 68 1.30 -0.61 0.49
C ILE A 68 0.39 -0.94 1.67
N LEU A 69 -0.77 -1.51 1.36
CA LEU A 69 -1.65 -2.13 2.35
C LEU A 69 -1.32 -3.61 2.48
N VAL A 70 -1.18 -4.08 3.72
CA VAL A 70 -0.98 -5.48 4.08
C VAL A 70 -2.13 -5.92 4.98
N GLU A 71 -2.98 -6.81 4.48
CA GLU A 71 -4.12 -7.32 5.24
C GLU A 71 -3.78 -8.74 5.74
N ASP A 72 -3.48 -8.86 7.03
CA ASP A 72 -3.37 -10.14 7.75
C ASP A 72 -4.79 -10.69 7.99
N ILE A 73 -5.15 -11.74 7.25
CA ILE A 73 -6.42 -12.44 7.43
C ILE A 73 -6.17 -13.56 8.44
N THR A 74 -6.68 -13.36 9.66
CA THR A 74 -6.28 -14.13 10.84
C THR A 74 -7.46 -14.66 11.63
N SER A 75 -7.19 -15.50 12.64
CA SER A 75 -8.17 -15.99 13.60
C SER A 75 -7.50 -16.43 14.90
N ALA A 76 -8.12 -16.14 16.03
CA ALA A 76 -7.71 -16.59 17.36
C ALA A 76 -7.56 -18.11 17.45
N SER A 77 -8.36 -18.87 16.70
CA SER A 77 -8.35 -20.34 16.69
C SER A 77 -7.31 -20.96 15.74
N CYS A 78 -6.59 -20.15 14.97
CA CYS A 78 -5.65 -20.61 13.95
C CYS A 78 -4.22 -20.76 14.52
N VAL A 79 -3.77 -22.01 14.66
CA VAL A 79 -2.49 -22.35 15.30
C VAL A 79 -1.23 -21.81 14.60
N TRP A 80 -1.33 -21.48 13.31
CA TRP A 80 -0.22 -20.97 12.49
C TRP A 80 -0.31 -19.47 12.18
N CYS A 81 -1.43 -18.83 12.52
CA CYS A 81 -1.63 -17.39 12.34
C CYS A 81 -0.65 -16.50 13.12
N PRO A 82 -0.09 -16.93 14.28
CA PRO A 82 0.98 -16.18 14.93
C PRO A 82 2.20 -15.88 14.04
N LEU A 83 2.45 -16.67 12.98
CA LEU A 83 3.50 -16.40 11.99
C LEU A 83 3.24 -15.13 11.17
N ALA A 84 1.99 -14.89 10.77
CA ALA A 84 1.62 -13.71 9.99
C ALA A 84 1.67 -12.45 10.85
N THR A 85 1.21 -12.54 12.10
CA THR A 85 1.36 -11.48 13.09
C THR A 85 2.84 -11.14 13.31
N PHE A 86 3.69 -12.14 13.52
CA PHE A 86 5.14 -11.91 13.66
C PHE A 86 5.74 -11.24 12.42
N ALA A 87 5.41 -11.73 11.22
CA ALA A 87 5.92 -11.15 9.97
C ALA A 87 5.53 -9.67 9.82
N THR A 88 4.26 -9.32 10.08
CA THR A 88 3.78 -7.94 9.93
C THR A 88 4.36 -7.00 10.99
N GLU A 89 4.53 -7.47 12.24
CA GLU A 89 5.18 -6.71 13.30
C GLU A 89 6.67 -6.46 13.02
N GLU A 90 7.40 -7.45 12.51
CA GLU A 90 8.82 -7.29 12.16
C GLU A 90 9.02 -6.38 10.94
N ILE A 91 8.12 -6.46 9.95
CA ILE A 91 8.11 -5.53 8.82
C ILE A 91 7.90 -4.09 9.28
N ALA A 92 6.98 -3.86 10.22
CA ALA A 92 6.74 -2.52 10.76
C ALA A 92 7.96 -1.92 11.46
N LYS A 93 8.90 -2.75 11.93
CA LYS A 93 10.18 -2.34 12.55
C LYS A 93 11.31 -2.18 11.53
N SER A 94 11.10 -2.59 10.28
CA SER A 94 12.11 -2.50 9.22
C SER A 94 12.26 -1.07 8.67
N GLU A 95 13.29 -0.84 7.86
CA GLU A 95 13.52 0.44 7.16
C GLU A 95 12.37 0.83 6.21
N LEU A 96 11.51 -0.13 5.84
CA LEU A 96 10.34 0.10 4.99
C LEU A 96 9.04 0.21 5.80
N GLY A 97 9.09 0.19 7.13
CA GLY A 97 7.93 0.22 8.01
C GLY A 97 7.00 1.40 7.71
N ASP A 98 7.54 2.58 7.44
CA ASP A 98 6.74 3.78 7.12
C ASP A 98 6.03 3.73 5.76
N LYS A 99 6.44 2.80 4.88
CA LYS A 99 5.83 2.55 3.56
C LYS A 99 4.82 1.39 3.59
N ILE A 100 4.65 0.73 4.73
CA ILE A 100 3.83 -0.48 4.83
C ILE A 100 2.80 -0.27 5.93
N ILE A 101 1.53 -0.38 5.56
CA ILE A 101 0.42 -0.25 6.50
C ILE A 101 -0.22 -1.62 6.66
N SER A 102 -0.06 -2.22 7.83
CA SER A 102 -0.69 -3.50 8.15
C SER A 102 -2.02 -3.30 8.88
N VAL A 103 -2.96 -4.21 8.61
CA VAL A 103 -4.22 -4.36 9.34
C VAL A 103 -4.48 -5.84 9.58
N ALA A 104 -5.02 -6.19 10.74
CA ALA A 104 -5.42 -7.55 11.10
C ALA A 104 -6.94 -7.69 10.97
N ALA A 105 -7.40 -8.33 9.89
CA ALA A 105 -8.80 -8.61 9.64
C ALA A 105 -9.15 -10.00 10.16
N HIS A 106 -9.79 -10.03 11.33
CA HIS A 106 -10.15 -11.27 12.01
C HIS A 106 -11.35 -11.94 11.36
N ASP A 107 -11.20 -13.24 11.15
CA ASP A 107 -12.23 -14.17 10.72
C ASP A 107 -12.35 -15.32 11.73
N ASP A 108 -13.38 -16.14 11.59
CA ASP A 108 -13.61 -17.28 12.47
C ASP A 108 -13.20 -18.60 11.79
N PHE A 109 -11.94 -19.00 11.96
CA PHE A 109 -11.40 -20.23 11.35
C PHE A 109 -12.01 -21.50 11.97
N ASN A 110 -12.15 -21.53 13.29
CA ASN A 110 -12.74 -22.65 14.03
C ASN A 110 -13.54 -22.17 15.26
N PRO A 111 -14.82 -21.76 15.06
CA PRO A 111 -15.68 -21.25 16.13
C PRO A 111 -16.02 -22.27 17.20
N ASN A 112 -15.80 -23.57 16.94
CA ASN A 112 -16.04 -24.64 17.90
C ASN A 112 -14.93 -24.74 18.95
N LEU A 113 -13.71 -24.25 18.64
CA LEU A 113 -12.62 -24.15 19.60
C LEU A 113 -12.71 -22.85 20.40
N VAL A 114 -12.80 -21.73 19.69
CA VAL A 114 -13.01 -20.40 20.26
C VAL A 114 -13.68 -19.54 19.20
N ARG A 115 -14.71 -18.79 19.58
CA ARG A 115 -15.25 -17.73 18.73
C ARG A 115 -14.34 -16.52 18.83
N ASP A 116 -13.83 -16.08 17.69
CA ASP A 116 -12.97 -14.91 17.62
C ASP A 116 -13.82 -13.64 17.86
N PRO A 117 -13.49 -12.82 18.89
CA PRO A 117 -14.31 -11.68 19.28
C PRO A 117 -14.15 -10.47 18.35
N PHE A 118 -13.19 -10.51 17.41
CA PHE A 118 -12.86 -9.40 16.54
C PHE A 118 -13.45 -9.54 15.13
N VAL A 119 -14.25 -10.58 14.89
CA VAL A 119 -14.91 -10.82 13.60
C VAL A 119 -15.93 -9.74 13.30
N LEU A 120 -15.78 -9.10 12.13
CA LEU A 120 -16.69 -8.06 11.66
C LEU A 120 -17.72 -8.61 10.65
N PRO A 121 -18.95 -8.05 10.63
CA PRO A 121 -19.86 -8.26 9.51
C PRO A 121 -19.20 -7.93 8.18
N GLY A 122 -19.40 -8.77 7.17
CA GLY A 122 -18.84 -8.57 5.83
C GLY A 122 -17.40 -9.06 5.65
N ILE A 123 -16.71 -9.60 6.67
CA ILE A 123 -15.35 -10.16 6.51
C ILE A 123 -15.27 -11.19 5.37
N ARG A 124 -16.36 -11.91 5.10
CA ARG A 124 -16.47 -12.90 4.02
C ARG A 124 -16.35 -12.29 2.62
N ASP A 125 -16.68 -11.02 2.46
CA ASP A 125 -16.46 -10.30 1.20
C ASP A 125 -14.96 -10.08 0.97
N LEU A 126 -14.22 -9.64 1.99
CA LEU A 126 -12.76 -9.50 1.90
C LEU A 126 -12.09 -10.85 1.60
N VAL A 127 -12.42 -11.87 2.38
CA VAL A 127 -11.87 -13.24 2.25
C VAL A 127 -12.07 -13.79 0.82
N ARG A 128 -13.24 -13.55 0.21
CA ARG A 128 -13.49 -13.91 -1.19
C ARG A 128 -12.69 -13.06 -2.17
N ALA A 129 -12.64 -11.74 -1.96
CA ALA A 129 -11.94 -10.81 -2.85
C ALA A 129 -10.43 -11.12 -2.92
N VAL A 130 -9.81 -11.45 -1.78
CA VAL A 130 -8.38 -11.81 -1.72
C VAL A 130 -8.10 -13.26 -2.10
N LYS A 131 -9.14 -14.04 -2.42
CA LYS A 131 -9.07 -15.48 -2.76
C LYS A 131 -8.34 -16.29 -1.69
N LEU A 132 -8.76 -16.14 -0.43
CA LEU A 132 -8.22 -16.93 0.68
C LEU A 132 -8.27 -18.43 0.36
N THR A 133 -7.12 -19.08 0.43
CA THR A 133 -6.99 -20.53 0.20
C THR A 133 -6.76 -21.33 1.48
N GLY A 134 -6.46 -20.65 2.59
CA GLY A 134 -6.18 -21.24 3.89
C GLY A 134 -5.46 -20.24 4.78
N TYR A 135 -5.37 -20.56 6.07
CA TYR A 135 -4.65 -19.77 7.06
C TYR A 135 -3.27 -20.39 7.37
N PRO A 136 -2.24 -19.59 7.68
CA PRO A 136 -2.21 -18.12 7.73
C PRO A 136 -2.26 -17.49 6.33
N PHE A 137 -2.73 -16.24 6.23
CA PHE A 137 -2.83 -15.55 4.94
C PHE A 137 -2.58 -14.05 5.08
N VAL A 138 -1.69 -13.52 4.24
CA VAL A 138 -1.40 -12.09 4.14
C VAL A 138 -1.68 -11.61 2.71
N ALA A 139 -2.61 -10.68 2.54
CA ALA A 139 -2.86 -10.03 1.26
C ALA A 139 -1.95 -8.81 1.09
N TRP A 140 -1.30 -8.69 -0.07
CA TRP A 140 -0.38 -7.60 -0.39
C TRP A 140 -1.00 -6.72 -1.48
N ASN A 141 -1.45 -5.51 -1.13
CA ASN A 141 -2.24 -4.63 -2.01
C ASN A 141 -3.44 -5.34 -2.68
N ARG A 142 -3.96 -6.40 -2.05
CA ARG A 142 -4.96 -7.33 -2.63
C ARG A 142 -4.58 -7.93 -3.99
N ASN A 143 -3.30 -7.91 -4.35
CA ASN A 143 -2.82 -8.53 -5.57
C ASN A 143 -2.89 -10.06 -5.45
N THR A 144 -3.95 -10.65 -6.01
CA THR A 144 -4.22 -12.10 -5.92
C THR A 144 -3.22 -12.98 -6.69
N THR A 145 -2.25 -12.39 -7.40
CA THR A 145 -1.13 -13.15 -7.99
C THR A 145 -0.07 -13.52 -6.95
N ILE A 146 -0.01 -12.79 -5.83
CA ILE A 146 0.87 -13.07 -4.70
C ILE A 146 0.15 -14.04 -3.78
N LYS A 147 0.74 -15.22 -3.57
CA LYS A 147 0.17 -16.22 -2.65
C LYS A 147 0.12 -15.65 -1.24
N GLY A 148 -0.98 -15.83 -0.52
CA GLY A 148 -1.12 -15.33 0.85
C GLY A 148 -0.12 -15.92 1.85
N THR A 149 0.47 -17.08 1.56
CA THR A 149 1.55 -17.69 2.36
C THR A 149 2.95 -17.21 1.98
N ALA A 150 3.10 -16.36 0.95
CA ALA A 150 4.41 -15.96 0.45
C ALA A 150 5.24 -15.17 1.47
N PHE A 151 4.61 -14.61 2.50
CA PHE A 151 5.31 -13.94 3.60
C PHE A 151 6.29 -14.89 4.33
N GLN A 152 6.01 -16.19 4.33
CA GLN A 152 6.87 -17.19 4.96
C GLN A 152 8.27 -17.25 4.32
N SER A 153 8.45 -16.74 3.10
CA SER A 153 9.74 -16.71 2.41
C SER A 153 10.79 -15.82 3.07
N PHE A 154 10.37 -14.85 3.91
CA PHE A 154 11.28 -13.93 4.61
C PHE A 154 11.25 -14.06 6.13
N ILE A 155 10.54 -15.07 6.64
CA ILE A 155 10.60 -15.46 8.05
C ILE A 155 11.07 -16.93 8.20
N PRO A 156 12.28 -17.28 7.77
CA PRO A 156 12.74 -18.66 7.84
C PRO A 156 12.83 -19.16 9.28
N GLU A 157 12.54 -20.44 9.48
CA GLU A 157 12.93 -21.13 10.71
C GLU A 157 14.43 -21.44 10.66
N ARG A 158 15.16 -21.06 11.72
CA ARG A 158 16.60 -21.33 11.89
C ARG A 158 16.84 -22.03 13.21
N ARG A 159 17.97 -22.73 13.31
CA ARG A 159 18.44 -23.27 14.60
C ARG A 159 19.33 -22.25 15.29
N ILE A 160 18.86 -21.71 16.41
CA ILE A 160 19.60 -20.79 17.28
C ILE A 160 19.70 -21.48 18.65
N ASP A 161 20.93 -21.62 19.16
CA ASP A 161 21.22 -22.38 20.39
C ASP A 161 20.60 -23.79 20.42
N GLY A 162 20.60 -24.45 19.25
CA GLY A 162 20.06 -25.81 19.08
C GLY A 162 18.52 -25.89 18.94
N LYS A 163 17.79 -24.79 19.15
CA LYS A 163 16.32 -24.72 19.08
C LYS A 163 15.81 -24.10 17.78
N PRO A 164 14.69 -24.59 17.21
CA PRO A 164 14.04 -23.95 16.06
C PRO A 164 13.45 -22.59 16.46
N GLN A 165 13.79 -21.54 15.72
CA GLN A 165 13.29 -20.18 15.93
C GLN A 165 12.99 -19.54 14.58
N TYR A 166 11.80 -18.94 14.45
CA TYR A 166 11.48 -18.08 13.33
C TYR A 166 12.19 -16.74 13.48
N VAL A 167 12.85 -16.29 12.41
CA VAL A 167 13.54 -15.00 12.38
C VAL A 167 13.09 -14.20 11.19
N PHE A 168 12.93 -12.89 11.33
CA PHE A 168 12.77 -12.00 10.19
C PHE A 168 14.13 -11.79 9.50
N ASP A 169 14.17 -11.99 8.19
CA ASP A 169 15.35 -11.74 7.37
C ASP A 169 15.08 -10.60 6.38
N ALA A 170 15.68 -9.44 6.66
CA ALA A 170 15.51 -8.23 5.85
C ALA A 170 15.98 -8.40 4.40
N SER A 171 16.98 -9.24 4.12
CA SER A 171 17.46 -9.50 2.76
C SER A 171 16.51 -10.41 1.97
N LEU A 172 15.90 -11.38 2.64
CA LEU A 172 14.83 -12.17 2.04
C LEU A 172 13.57 -11.33 1.83
N PHE A 173 13.24 -10.43 2.75
CA PHE A 173 12.17 -9.47 2.57
C PHE A 173 12.45 -8.54 1.37
N ALA A 174 13.70 -8.09 1.22
CA ALA A 174 14.15 -7.31 0.08
C ALA A 174 13.92 -8.02 -1.26
N THR A 175 14.31 -9.29 -1.30
CA THR A 175 14.10 -10.17 -2.46
C THR A 175 12.61 -10.37 -2.74
N PHE A 176 11.81 -10.60 -1.71
CA PHE A 176 10.36 -10.78 -1.82
C PHE A 176 9.68 -9.54 -2.39
N HIS A 177 9.93 -8.35 -1.84
CA HIS A 177 9.24 -7.16 -2.29
C HIS A 177 9.68 -6.70 -3.69
N SER A 178 10.95 -6.92 -4.05
CA SER A 178 11.47 -6.66 -5.39
C SER A 178 10.86 -7.61 -6.42
N LYS A 179 10.85 -8.92 -6.15
CA LYS A 179 10.25 -9.92 -7.05
C LYS A 179 8.77 -9.65 -7.36
N ASN A 180 8.04 -9.11 -6.39
CA ASN A 180 6.61 -8.84 -6.51
C ASN A 180 6.29 -7.39 -6.89
N ASN A 181 7.30 -6.56 -7.17
CA ASN A 181 7.13 -5.13 -7.49
C ASN A 181 6.19 -4.40 -6.52
N LEU A 182 6.36 -4.63 -5.20
CA LEU A 182 5.43 -4.09 -4.19
C LEU A 182 5.51 -2.57 -4.05
N PHE A 183 6.71 -2.01 -4.20
CA PHE A 183 6.96 -0.59 -4.06
C PHE A 183 7.13 0.07 -5.42
N GLN A 184 6.62 1.28 -5.51
CA GLN A 184 6.85 2.20 -6.62
C GLN A 184 7.52 3.45 -6.05
N ASP A 185 8.20 4.21 -6.91
CA ASP A 185 8.88 5.45 -6.50
C ASP A 185 7.87 6.48 -5.98
N SER A 186 6.67 6.50 -6.56
CA SER A 186 5.56 7.38 -6.16
C SER A 186 4.20 6.79 -6.53
N SER A 187 3.15 7.50 -6.13
CA SER A 187 1.76 7.27 -6.53
C SER A 187 1.16 8.56 -7.09
N PRO A 188 0.30 8.49 -8.13
CA PRO A 188 -0.46 9.65 -8.57
C PRO A 188 -1.62 9.99 -7.61
N ILE A 189 -1.85 9.21 -6.54
CA ILE A 189 -2.99 9.38 -5.63
C ILE A 189 -2.50 9.88 -4.28
N GLY A 190 -2.82 11.12 -3.96
CA GLY A 190 -2.64 11.70 -2.64
C GLY A 190 -3.84 11.40 -1.76
N ILE A 191 -3.59 10.97 -0.52
CA ILE A 191 -4.64 10.67 0.46
C ILE A 191 -4.43 11.53 1.69
N LYS A 192 -5.44 12.33 2.04
CA LYS A 192 -5.54 13.06 3.30
C LYS A 192 -6.65 12.44 4.16
N ILE A 193 -6.37 12.30 5.45
CA ILE A 193 -7.27 11.71 6.45
C ILE A 193 -7.47 12.70 7.58
N GLU A 194 -8.74 12.94 7.92
CA GLU A 194 -9.15 13.61 9.15
C GLU A 194 -10.19 12.74 9.84
N SER A 195 -10.22 12.73 11.18
CA SER A 195 -11.18 11.91 11.91
C SER A 195 -11.68 12.59 13.17
N ASP A 196 -12.92 12.29 13.54
CA ASP A 196 -13.55 12.66 14.80
C ASP A 196 -14.22 11.40 15.36
N LEU A 197 -13.51 10.74 16.26
CA LEU A 197 -13.76 9.39 16.76
C LEU A 197 -13.97 9.42 18.28
N THR A 198 -14.92 8.63 18.72
CA THR A 198 -15.16 8.29 20.13
C THR A 198 -14.93 6.79 20.34
N ASN A 199 -15.18 6.26 21.54
CA ASN A 199 -15.01 4.82 21.77
C ASN A 199 -16.04 3.94 21.05
N THR A 200 -17.16 4.49 20.58
CA THR A 200 -18.28 3.68 20.04
C THR A 200 -18.71 4.06 18.63
N ASN A 201 -18.30 5.22 18.14
CA ASN A 201 -18.65 5.71 16.81
C ASN A 201 -17.78 6.90 16.43
N GLY A 202 -17.82 7.27 15.15
CA GLY A 202 -17.25 8.52 14.70
C GLY A 202 -17.32 8.69 13.20
N SER A 203 -16.66 9.74 12.72
CA SER A 203 -16.57 10.07 11.31
C SER A 203 -15.12 10.10 10.83
N VAL A 204 -14.89 9.62 9.62
CA VAL A 204 -13.61 9.74 8.91
C VAL A 204 -13.86 10.54 7.64
N LYS A 205 -13.16 11.67 7.49
CA LYS A 205 -13.16 12.46 6.27
C LYS A 205 -11.97 12.04 5.42
N VAL A 206 -12.24 11.68 4.17
CA VAL A 206 -11.23 11.30 3.19
C VAL A 206 -11.21 12.36 2.11
N SER A 207 -10.02 12.92 1.84
CA SER A 207 -9.80 13.84 0.73
C SER A 207 -8.72 13.29 -0.19
N LEU A 208 -8.98 13.27 -1.50
CA LEU A 208 -8.07 12.74 -2.51
C LEU A 208 -7.67 13.83 -3.50
N LYS A 209 -6.38 13.87 -3.83
CA LYS A 209 -5.85 14.66 -4.94
C LYS A 209 -5.13 13.74 -5.91
N PHE A 210 -5.16 14.11 -7.18
CA PHE A 210 -4.56 13.32 -8.25
C PHE A 210 -3.44 14.10 -8.92
N GLY A 211 -2.29 13.46 -9.07
CA GLY A 211 -1.14 13.97 -9.81
C GLY A 211 -1.30 13.87 -11.32
N ALA A 212 -2.21 13.01 -11.79
CA ALA A 212 -2.54 12.82 -13.19
C ALA A 212 -4.02 12.45 -13.33
N ASP A 213 -4.61 12.74 -14.49
CA ASP A 213 -5.98 12.35 -14.78
C ASP A 213 -6.05 10.84 -14.99
N LEU A 214 -6.61 10.13 -14.01
CA LEU A 214 -6.79 8.68 -14.10
C LEU A 214 -8.03 8.32 -14.91
N ASN A 215 -9.07 9.15 -14.86
CA ASN A 215 -10.34 8.98 -15.58
C ASN A 215 -10.92 7.55 -15.45
N GLN A 216 -10.82 6.97 -14.26
CA GLN A 216 -11.21 5.59 -14.00
C GLN A 216 -12.04 5.47 -12.74
N ASP A 217 -13.01 4.55 -12.74
CA ASP A 217 -13.73 4.22 -11.53
C ASP A 217 -12.75 3.63 -10.50
N LEU A 218 -12.76 4.24 -9.31
CA LEU A 218 -11.98 3.83 -8.16
C LEU A 218 -12.91 3.40 -7.04
N LYS A 219 -12.32 2.87 -5.98
CA LYS A 219 -13.00 2.66 -4.71
C LYS A 219 -12.14 3.15 -3.56
N TYR A 220 -12.75 3.40 -2.41
CA TYR A 220 -12.03 3.65 -1.17
C TYR A 220 -12.54 2.77 -0.04
N VAL A 221 -11.59 2.27 0.76
CA VAL A 221 -11.84 1.54 2.00
C VAL A 221 -11.30 2.35 3.15
N VAL A 222 -12.08 2.43 4.22
CA VAL A 222 -11.68 2.95 5.53
C VAL A 222 -11.63 1.78 6.50
N TYR A 223 -10.56 1.71 7.29
CA TYR A 223 -10.46 0.84 8.45
C TYR A 223 -10.24 1.66 9.70
N ILE A 224 -11.03 1.39 10.73
CA ILE A 224 -10.68 1.73 12.11
C ILE A 224 -9.91 0.54 12.67
N ILE A 225 -8.67 0.75 13.09
CA ILE A 225 -7.83 -0.30 13.68
C ILE A 225 -7.45 0.03 15.12
N GLU A 226 -7.25 -0.99 15.95
CA GLU A 226 -6.85 -0.84 17.34
C GLU A 226 -5.69 -1.77 17.70
N ASP A 227 -4.69 -1.22 18.39
CA ASP A 227 -3.54 -1.95 18.93
C ASP A 227 -3.76 -2.40 20.38
N GLY A 228 -3.06 -3.45 20.80
CA GLY A 228 -2.98 -3.83 22.22
C GLY A 228 -4.17 -4.62 22.78
N LEU A 229 -5.00 -5.24 21.95
CA LEU A 229 -6.15 -6.03 22.41
C LEU A 229 -5.70 -7.39 22.95
N LYS A 230 -6.09 -7.71 24.19
CA LYS A 230 -5.79 -9.00 24.81
C LYS A 230 -6.86 -10.03 24.48
N PHE A 231 -6.46 -11.15 23.89
CA PHE A 231 -7.31 -12.32 23.73
C PHE A 231 -6.46 -13.58 23.58
N GLN A 232 -7.07 -14.76 23.76
CA GLN A 232 -6.34 -16.00 23.58
C GLN A 232 -6.05 -16.29 22.11
N GLN A 233 -4.84 -16.74 21.79
CA GLN A 233 -4.45 -17.15 20.44
C GLN A 233 -3.90 -18.57 20.44
N ALA A 234 -4.39 -19.42 19.54
CA ALA A 234 -3.85 -20.74 19.32
C ALA A 234 -2.46 -20.62 18.65
N ASN A 235 -1.48 -21.38 19.12
CA ASN A 235 -0.11 -21.33 18.62
C ASN A 235 0.53 -22.73 18.64
N VAL A 236 1.16 -23.12 17.52
CA VAL A 236 2.00 -24.33 17.43
C VAL A 236 3.43 -24.03 16.98
N SER A 237 3.71 -22.80 16.56
CA SER A 237 5.06 -22.33 16.21
C SER A 237 5.90 -22.09 17.46
N THR A 238 7.22 -21.93 17.34
CA THR A 238 8.09 -21.56 18.48
C THR A 238 8.03 -20.11 18.90
N LEU A 239 7.26 -19.30 18.18
CA LEU A 239 7.02 -17.90 18.54
C LEU A 239 6.29 -17.80 19.88
N TYR A 240 6.39 -16.64 20.51
CA TYR A 240 5.68 -16.31 21.75
C TYR A 240 5.96 -17.32 22.90
N GLY A 241 7.18 -17.86 22.93
CA GLY A 241 7.70 -18.69 24.01
C GLY A 241 7.25 -20.16 23.96
N ASN A 242 6.78 -20.65 22.81
CA ASN A 242 6.35 -22.04 22.67
C ASN A 242 7.50 -22.99 22.33
N ASP A 243 8.29 -23.36 23.34
CA ASP A 243 9.47 -24.21 23.18
C ASP A 243 9.16 -25.72 23.06
N THR A 244 7.89 -26.15 23.16
CA THR A 244 7.52 -27.58 23.20
C THR A 244 7.27 -28.19 21.83
N GLY A 245 6.98 -27.37 20.81
CA GLY A 245 6.56 -27.84 19.49
C GLY A 245 5.14 -28.44 19.45
N GLU A 246 4.40 -28.35 20.55
CA GLU A 246 3.00 -28.77 20.65
C GLU A 246 2.07 -27.56 20.57
N GLY A 247 0.82 -27.79 20.13
CA GLY A 247 -0.19 -26.74 20.08
C GLY A 247 -0.64 -26.33 21.47
N ARG A 248 -0.63 -25.02 21.77
CA ARG A 248 -1.14 -24.45 23.03
C ARG A 248 -1.90 -23.15 22.81
N TRP A 249 -2.57 -22.69 23.86
CA TRP A 249 -3.19 -21.37 23.92
C TRP A 249 -2.24 -20.36 24.55
N GLU A 250 -2.03 -19.24 23.85
CA GLU A 250 -1.44 -18.03 24.38
C GLU A 250 -2.56 -17.18 24.98
N MET A 251 -2.83 -17.34 26.28
CA MET A 251 -4.06 -16.79 26.91
C MET A 251 -4.14 -15.26 26.92
N ASP A 252 -2.99 -14.58 27.02
CA ASP A 252 -2.88 -13.11 27.04
C ASP A 252 -2.15 -12.58 25.79
N PHE A 253 -2.42 -13.19 24.63
CA PHE A 253 -1.84 -12.74 23.37
C PHE A 253 -2.27 -11.30 23.06
N ILE A 254 -1.31 -10.48 22.63
CA ILE A 254 -1.55 -9.09 22.27
C ILE A 254 -1.81 -9.01 20.78
N HIS A 255 -3.06 -8.74 20.40
CA HIS A 255 -3.47 -8.48 19.04
C HIS A 255 -3.30 -7.00 18.71
N ASN A 256 -2.51 -6.73 17.68
CA ASN A 256 -2.27 -5.39 17.16
C ASN A 256 -2.97 -5.18 15.82
N GLN A 257 -3.22 -3.92 15.47
CA GLN A 257 -3.77 -3.48 14.18
C GLN A 257 -5.12 -4.13 13.85
N VAL A 258 -5.88 -4.53 14.86
CA VAL A 258 -7.15 -5.27 14.71
C VAL A 258 -8.19 -4.36 14.08
N VAL A 259 -8.79 -4.77 12.95
CA VAL A 259 -9.87 -4.01 12.31
C VAL A 259 -11.12 -4.06 13.21
N ARG A 260 -11.57 -2.88 13.65
CA ARG A 260 -12.73 -2.68 14.53
C ARG A 260 -13.97 -2.18 13.79
N ALA A 261 -13.79 -1.55 12.63
CA ALA A 261 -14.85 -1.20 11.69
C ALA A 261 -14.29 -0.93 10.30
N THR A 262 -15.18 -1.01 9.31
CA THR A 262 -14.93 -0.58 7.94
C THR A 262 -16.20 0.02 7.34
N ASN A 263 -16.06 0.92 6.37
CA ASN A 263 -17.19 1.41 5.58
C ASN A 263 -17.74 0.29 4.69
N ASN A 264 -16.84 -0.42 4.00
CA ASN A 264 -17.14 -1.60 3.20
C ASN A 264 -15.81 -2.31 2.90
N PHE A 265 -15.69 -3.60 3.19
CA PHE A 265 -14.48 -4.37 2.86
C PHE A 265 -14.12 -4.33 1.37
N LEU A 266 -15.10 -4.23 0.46
CA LEU A 266 -14.87 -4.11 -0.99
C LEU A 266 -14.68 -2.67 -1.47
N GLY A 267 -14.81 -1.71 -0.57
CA GLY A 267 -14.75 -0.28 -0.82
C GLY A 267 -16.05 0.32 -1.35
N GLU A 268 -16.18 1.63 -1.19
CA GLU A 268 -17.23 2.44 -1.77
C GLU A 268 -16.73 3.11 -3.06
N ALA A 269 -17.62 3.28 -4.03
CA ALA A 269 -17.26 3.75 -5.37
C ALA A 269 -16.88 5.23 -5.41
N ILE A 270 -15.90 5.55 -6.26
CA ILE A 270 -15.51 6.89 -6.69
C ILE A 270 -15.63 6.89 -8.21
N ALA A 271 -16.48 7.77 -8.75
CA ALA A 271 -16.73 7.82 -10.18
C ALA A 271 -15.50 8.30 -10.97
N ALA A 272 -15.33 7.81 -12.19
CA ALA A 272 -14.21 8.17 -13.07
C ALA A 272 -13.93 9.68 -13.18
N GLY A 273 -14.99 10.50 -13.29
CA GLY A 273 -14.87 11.96 -13.40
C GLY A 273 -14.34 12.64 -12.13
N GLU A 274 -14.32 11.96 -10.99
CA GLU A 274 -13.74 12.48 -9.74
C GLU A 274 -12.23 12.25 -9.65
N SER A 275 -11.68 11.35 -10.47
CA SER A 275 -10.27 10.90 -10.45
C SER A 275 -9.35 11.73 -11.37
N VAL A 276 -9.47 13.04 -11.29
CA VAL A 276 -8.79 14.01 -12.18
C VAL A 276 -8.02 15.07 -11.40
N THR A 277 -7.01 15.66 -12.03
CA THR A 277 -6.09 16.67 -11.44
C THR A 277 -6.79 17.95 -11.03
N THR A 278 -7.90 18.29 -11.68
CA THR A 278 -8.68 19.52 -11.43
C THR A 278 -9.65 19.40 -10.26
N ASN A 279 -9.80 18.20 -9.68
CA ASN A 279 -10.73 17.92 -8.60
C ASN A 279 -10.01 17.51 -7.31
N GLU A 280 -10.64 17.81 -6.17
CA GLU A 280 -10.29 17.23 -4.88
C GLU A 280 -11.51 16.46 -4.39
N PHE A 281 -11.52 15.14 -4.60
CA PHE A 281 -12.62 14.29 -4.16
C PHE A 281 -12.68 14.29 -2.63
N LYS A 282 -13.87 14.54 -2.07
CA LYS A 282 -14.11 14.58 -0.61
C LYS A 282 -15.32 13.74 -0.24
N THR A 283 -15.15 12.91 0.77
CA THR A 283 -16.23 12.08 1.33
C THR A 283 -16.10 11.94 2.84
N THR A 284 -17.17 11.50 3.51
CA THR A 284 -17.19 11.22 4.94
C THR A 284 -17.83 9.86 5.20
N SER A 285 -17.09 8.97 5.84
CA SER A 285 -17.62 7.69 6.32
C SER A 285 -17.99 7.81 7.80
N ASN A 286 -19.27 7.61 8.12
CA ASN A 286 -19.75 7.51 9.50
C ASN A 286 -19.77 6.04 9.91
N LEU A 287 -19.07 5.69 10.99
CA LEU A 287 -18.83 4.31 11.40
C LEU A 287 -19.28 4.10 12.85
N SER A 288 -19.87 2.94 13.12
CA SER A 288 -20.20 2.47 14.47
C SER A 288 -19.33 1.27 14.82
N TYR A 289 -18.79 1.25 16.05
CA TYR A 289 -17.83 0.25 16.52
C TYR A 289 -17.79 0.21 18.05
N THR A 290 -16.83 -0.50 18.62
CA THR A 290 -16.48 -0.36 20.03
C THR A 290 -14.98 -0.58 20.13
N VAL A 291 -14.23 0.37 20.65
CA VAL A 291 -12.78 0.24 20.92
C VAL A 291 -12.55 0.21 22.42
N ALA A 292 -11.48 -0.47 22.86
CA ALA A 292 -11.14 -0.55 24.29
C ALA A 292 -10.44 0.73 24.75
N ASN A 293 -9.55 1.28 23.93
CA ASN A 293 -8.81 2.50 24.21
C ASN A 293 -8.60 3.33 22.94
N LEU A 294 -9.20 4.52 22.88
CA LEU A 294 -9.06 5.44 21.75
C LEU A 294 -7.59 5.84 21.48
N ASP A 295 -6.75 5.89 22.50
CA ASP A 295 -5.32 6.20 22.37
C ASP A 295 -4.55 5.11 21.61
N ASN A 296 -5.15 3.92 21.41
CA ASN A 296 -4.59 2.83 20.62
C ASN A 296 -5.21 2.76 19.20
N VAL A 297 -6.11 3.67 18.85
CA VAL A 297 -6.82 3.63 17.57
C VAL A 297 -6.06 4.39 16.48
N SER A 298 -6.09 3.85 15.27
CA SER A 298 -5.66 4.52 14.05
C SER A 298 -6.72 4.35 12.95
N VAL A 299 -6.68 5.22 11.96
CA VAL A 299 -7.48 5.14 10.74
C VAL A 299 -6.57 4.77 9.58
N VAL A 300 -6.95 3.77 8.80
CA VAL A 300 -6.29 3.42 7.54
C VAL A 300 -7.26 3.67 6.39
N VAL A 301 -6.79 4.35 5.35
CA VAL A 301 -7.54 4.54 4.11
C VAL A 301 -6.74 3.94 2.97
N ALA A 302 -7.39 3.13 2.14
CA ALA A 302 -6.80 2.56 0.93
C ALA A 302 -7.68 2.87 -0.28
N ILE A 303 -7.05 3.26 -1.38
CA ILE A 303 -7.71 3.50 -2.67
C ILE A 303 -7.48 2.30 -3.57
N LEU A 304 -8.55 1.81 -4.17
CA LEU A 304 -8.55 0.59 -4.97
C LEU A 304 -8.95 0.87 -6.41
N ASP A 305 -8.41 0.09 -7.33
CA ASP A 305 -8.88 0.05 -8.71
C ASP A 305 -10.26 -0.64 -8.80
N LYS A 306 -10.84 -0.66 -10.01
CA LYS A 306 -12.12 -1.34 -10.29
C LYS A 306 -12.12 -2.82 -9.92
N ASN A 307 -10.95 -3.48 -9.97
CA ASN A 307 -10.78 -4.91 -9.68
C ASN A 307 -10.56 -5.17 -8.18
N GLY A 308 -10.38 -4.13 -7.37
CA GLY A 308 -10.13 -4.22 -5.93
C GLY A 308 -8.66 -4.35 -5.55
N ASN A 309 -7.69 -4.08 -6.45
CA ASN A 309 -6.28 -3.96 -6.08
C ASN A 309 -6.01 -2.59 -5.47
N VAL A 310 -5.17 -2.51 -4.45
CA VAL A 310 -4.81 -1.25 -3.80
C VAL A 310 -3.79 -0.49 -4.64
N LEU A 311 -4.07 0.79 -4.89
CA LEU A 311 -3.25 1.72 -5.66
C LEU A 311 -2.40 2.64 -4.76
N ASN A 312 -2.93 3.03 -3.61
CA ASN A 312 -2.19 3.70 -2.55
C ASN A 312 -2.93 3.54 -1.21
N ALA A 313 -2.23 3.74 -0.10
CA ALA A 313 -2.80 3.75 1.24
C ALA A 313 -2.20 4.85 2.11
N GLN A 314 -2.93 5.23 3.16
CA GLN A 314 -2.47 6.17 4.18
C GLN A 314 -3.00 5.77 5.55
N LYS A 315 -2.23 6.10 6.60
CA LYS A 315 -2.60 5.85 8.00
C LYS A 315 -2.52 7.16 8.78
N ALA A 316 -3.49 7.40 9.66
CA ALA A 316 -3.52 8.52 10.58
C ALA A 316 -3.82 8.00 12.00
N LYS A 317 -3.28 8.67 13.02
CA LYS A 317 -3.72 8.41 14.40
C LYS A 317 -5.16 8.92 14.56
N ALA A 318 -5.96 8.24 15.40
CA ALA A 318 -7.30 8.72 15.73
C ALA A 318 -7.28 10.20 16.15
N ASN A 319 -8.24 10.98 15.65
CA ASN A 319 -8.43 12.40 15.96
C ASN A 319 -7.24 13.31 15.60
N THR A 320 -6.43 12.86 14.62
CA THR A 320 -5.38 13.67 14.02
C THR A 320 -5.64 13.88 12.53
N THR A 321 -5.01 14.92 11.97
CA THR A 321 -4.96 15.15 10.54
C THR A 321 -3.67 14.57 9.98
N GLN A 322 -3.78 13.60 9.09
CA GLN A 322 -2.69 13.20 8.21
C GLN A 322 -2.89 13.91 6.88
N ASP A 323 -2.06 14.90 6.59
CA ASP A 323 -2.09 15.62 5.32
C ASP A 323 -1.48 14.78 4.18
N TYR A 324 -1.64 15.27 2.95
CA TYR A 324 -1.01 14.71 1.76
C TYR A 324 0.50 14.58 1.95
N GLN A 325 1.06 13.44 1.57
CA GLN A 325 2.51 13.22 1.57
C GLN A 325 3.02 13.28 0.13
N ILE A 326 3.64 14.40 -0.22
CA ILE A 326 4.20 14.67 -1.55
C ILE A 326 5.64 14.11 -1.59
N VAL A 327 6.04 13.53 -2.72
CA VAL A 327 7.44 13.17 -2.96
C VAL A 327 8.20 14.44 -3.34
N GLU A 328 9.26 14.74 -2.59
CA GLU A 328 10.17 15.87 -2.87
C GLU A 328 11.02 15.65 -4.12
#